data_AF-A0A426XH61-F1
#
_entry.id   AF-A0A426XH61-F1
#
_cell.length_a   1.000
_cell.length_b   1.000
_cell.length_c   1.000
_cell.angle_alpha   90.00
_cell.angle_beta   90.00
_cell.angle_gamma   90.00
#
_symmetry.space_group_name_H-M   'P 1'
#
loop_
_entity.id
_entity.type
_entity.pdbx_description
1 polymer ?
#
loop_
_entity_poly.entity_id
_entity_poly.type
_entity_poly.pdbx_seq_one_letter_code
_entity_poly.pdbx_strand_id
1 'polypeptide(L)'
;MALIDRVHGIVRIIGAMDNKADGLRKEIQELKASVGSNAVAAAEQRASEAQSLVDHYKIEMEEATRQRESLEIMEDKLLNLTCNTDALNVDLPKKVVADYKKLVGFEMGLVWMGQVSYEYGYQIALAGFWARYPKLEVEEDPFKILPEDSIEGSKEREWPTTARPSARVAGHGQALCKGGWPPIRGRSAVAKAPYKGSHP
;
A
#
# COMPACT_ATOMS: atom_id res chain seq x y z
N MET A 1 11.24 -48.68 102.71
CA MET A 1 11.21 -49.31 101.38
C MET A 1 10.27 -48.57 100.40
N ALA A 2 9.05 -48.17 100.78
CA ALA A 2 8.07 -47.54 99.87
C ALA A 2 8.49 -46.24 99.12
N LEU A 3 9.40 -45.42 99.67
CA LEU A 3 9.86 -44.19 99.01
C LEU A 3 10.76 -44.49 97.78
N ILE A 4 11.58 -45.55 97.87
CA ILE A 4 12.54 -45.93 96.84
C ILE A 4 11.80 -46.48 95.61
N ASP A 5 10.76 -47.30 95.81
CA ASP A 5 9.94 -47.84 94.72
C ASP A 5 9.19 -46.73 93.96
N ARG A 6 8.71 -45.70 94.67
CA ARG A 6 8.06 -44.53 94.06
C ARG A 6 9.03 -43.70 93.23
N VAL A 7 10.25 -43.48 93.72
CA VAL A 7 11.31 -42.80 92.96
C VAL A 7 11.69 -43.61 91.73
N HIS A 8 11.87 -44.93 91.87
CA HIS A 8 12.18 -45.82 90.75
C HIS A 8 11.05 -45.84 89.69
N GLY A 9 9.79 -45.83 90.11
CA GLY A 9 8.63 -45.70 89.22
C GLY A 9 8.62 -44.39 88.43
N ILE A 10 8.91 -43.26 89.09
CA ILE A 10 9.02 -41.95 88.42
C ILE A 10 10.16 -41.94 87.40
N VAL A 11 11.34 -42.47 87.76
CA VAL A 11 12.48 -42.55 86.83
C VAL A 11 12.15 -43.38 85.59
N ARG A 12 11.40 -44.48 85.74
CA ARG A 12 10.93 -45.28 84.58
C ARG A 12 9.97 -44.50 83.68
N ILE A 13 9.07 -43.71 84.27
CA ILE A 13 8.13 -42.87 83.51
C ILE A 13 8.89 -41.77 82.76
N ILE A 14 9.84 -41.10 83.43
CA ILE A 14 10.68 -40.05 82.82
C ILE A 14 11.46 -40.63 81.64
N GLY A 15 12.15 -41.76 81.82
CA GLY A 15 12.88 -42.40 80.71
C GLY A 15 11.97 -42.83 79.56
N ALA A 16 10.75 -43.30 79.84
CA ALA A 16 9.78 -43.63 78.81
C ALA A 16 9.27 -42.38 78.06
N MET A 17 9.17 -41.23 78.73
CA MET A 17 8.81 -39.95 78.11
C MET A 17 9.95 -39.38 77.28
N ASP A 18 11.19 -39.45 77.76
CA ASP A 18 12.37 -38.98 77.02
C ASP A 18 12.55 -39.75 75.71
N ASN A 19 12.41 -41.08 75.73
CA ASN A 19 12.46 -41.91 74.53
C ASN A 19 11.38 -41.53 73.51
N LYS A 20 10.17 -41.18 73.96
CA LYS A 20 9.08 -40.70 73.07
C LYS A 20 9.39 -39.32 72.51
N ALA A 21 9.94 -38.43 73.33
CA ALA A 21 10.32 -37.08 72.89
C ALA A 21 11.43 -37.13 71.83
N ASP A 22 12.39 -38.05 71.97
CA ASP A 22 13.44 -38.27 70.97
C ASP A 22 12.90 -38.90 69.69
N GLY A 23 11.94 -39.82 69.80
CA GLY A 23 11.21 -40.36 68.65
C GLY A 23 10.49 -39.27 67.84
N LEU A 24 9.72 -38.41 68.51
CA LEU A 24 9.01 -37.29 67.87
C LEU A 24 9.98 -36.29 67.23
N ARG A 25 11.12 -35.99 67.88
CA ARG A 25 12.16 -35.13 67.31
C ARG A 25 12.70 -35.69 66.00
N LYS A 26 12.93 -37.01 65.94
CA LYS A 26 13.41 -37.69 64.73
C LYS A 26 12.37 -37.64 63.61
N GLU A 27 11.11 -37.90 63.92
CA GLU A 27 10.01 -37.85 62.95
C GLU A 27 9.80 -36.43 62.40
N ILE A 28 9.88 -35.40 63.25
CA ILE A 28 9.82 -33.99 62.81
C ILE A 28 10.98 -33.66 61.86
N GLN A 29 12.19 -34.14 62.13
CA GLN A 29 13.34 -33.92 61.25
C GLN A 29 13.18 -34.62 59.89
N GLU A 30 12.69 -35.87 59.90
CA GLU A 30 12.44 -36.64 58.69
C GLU A 30 11.33 -36.00 57.83
N LEU A 31 10.22 -35.61 58.44
CA LEU A 31 9.14 -34.87 57.77
C LEU A 31 9.65 -33.53 57.20
N LYS A 32 10.48 -32.80 57.96
CA LYS A 32 11.06 -31.53 57.49
C LYS A 32 11.99 -31.73 56.29
N ALA A 33 12.80 -32.79 56.29
CA ALA A 33 13.65 -33.14 55.16
C ALA A 33 12.83 -33.58 53.94
N SER A 34 11.80 -34.41 54.15
CA SER A 34 10.89 -34.90 53.10
C SER A 34 10.11 -33.76 52.44
N VAL A 35 9.48 -32.88 53.23
CA VAL A 35 8.76 -31.70 52.73
C VAL A 35 9.69 -30.75 52.00
N GLY A 36 10.91 -30.52 52.51
CA GLY A 36 11.93 -29.71 51.85
C GLY A 36 12.32 -30.27 50.48
N SER A 37 12.61 -31.57 50.40
CA SER A 37 12.97 -32.23 49.14
C SER A 37 11.83 -32.20 48.11
N ASN A 38 10.59 -32.43 48.55
CA ASN A 38 9.42 -32.40 47.67
C ASN A 38 9.14 -31.00 47.13
N ALA A 39 9.30 -29.96 47.97
CA ALA A 39 9.14 -28.57 47.55
C ALA A 39 10.21 -28.15 46.53
N VAL A 40 11.46 -28.58 46.72
CA VAL A 40 12.56 -28.33 45.77
C VAL A 40 12.32 -29.05 44.43
N ALA A 41 11.96 -30.33 44.46
CA ALA A 41 11.68 -31.09 43.24
C ALA A 41 10.52 -30.48 42.42
N ALA A 42 9.44 -30.05 43.10
CA ALA A 42 8.32 -29.38 42.44
C ALA A 42 8.72 -28.02 41.84
N ALA A 43 9.61 -27.27 42.51
CA ALA A 43 10.13 -26.01 42.00
C ALA A 43 11.06 -26.22 40.78
N GLU A 44 11.94 -27.22 40.83
CA GLU A 44 12.83 -27.58 39.71
C GLU A 44 12.04 -28.05 38.48
N GLN A 45 11.00 -28.87 38.69
CA GLN A 45 10.11 -29.29 37.61
C GLN A 45 9.44 -28.08 36.96
N ARG A 46 8.84 -27.18 37.76
CA ARG A 46 8.20 -25.97 37.23
C ARG A 46 9.18 -25.03 36.53
N ALA A 47 10.40 -24.91 37.04
CA ALA A 47 11.45 -24.13 36.39
C ALA A 47 11.83 -24.72 35.03
N SER A 48 11.90 -26.06 34.93
CA SER A 48 12.18 -26.76 33.68
C SER A 48 11.03 -26.60 32.67
N GLU A 49 9.79 -26.72 33.11
CA GLU A 49 8.59 -26.48 32.28
C GLU A 49 8.55 -25.03 31.77
N ALA A 50 8.77 -24.05 32.65
CA ALA A 50 8.84 -22.64 32.27
C ALA A 50 9.98 -22.35 31.28
N GLN A 51 11.16 -22.95 31.49
CA GLN A 51 12.29 -22.79 30.58
C GLN A 51 11.97 -23.36 29.19
N SER A 52 11.35 -24.54 29.13
CA SER A 52 10.92 -25.14 27.87
C SER A 52 9.91 -24.26 27.12
N LEU A 53 8.99 -23.60 27.82
CA LEU A 53 8.03 -22.67 27.20
C LEU A 53 8.73 -21.42 26.65
N VAL A 54 9.70 -20.87 27.39
CA VAL A 54 10.50 -19.72 26.93
C VAL A 54 11.26 -20.06 25.65
N ASP A 55 11.90 -21.23 25.61
CA ASP A 55 12.65 -21.67 24.43
C ASP A 55 11.71 -21.91 23.24
N HIS A 56 10.53 -22.50 23.47
CA HIS A 56 9.50 -22.67 22.45
C HIS A 56 9.07 -21.32 21.85
N TYR A 57 8.66 -20.36 22.70
CA TYR A 57 8.21 -19.05 22.23
C TYR A 57 9.31 -18.25 21.55
N LYS A 58 10.57 -18.42 21.96
CA LYS A 58 11.71 -17.81 21.30
C LYS A 58 11.84 -18.29 19.85
N ILE A 59 11.71 -19.60 19.61
CA ILE A 59 11.75 -20.17 18.27
C ILE A 59 10.59 -19.65 17.42
N GLU A 60 9.38 -19.63 17.99
CA GLU A 60 8.18 -19.14 17.30
C GLU A 60 8.30 -17.66 16.91
N MET A 61 8.87 -16.83 17.79
CA MET A 61 9.16 -15.42 17.52
C MET A 61 10.19 -15.24 16.39
N GLU A 62 11.26 -16.04 16.38
CA GLU A 62 12.26 -16.02 15.30
C GLU A 62 11.64 -16.44 13.95
N GLU A 63 10.79 -17.46 13.94
CA GLU A 63 10.09 -17.89 12.72
C GLU A 63 9.11 -16.83 12.21
N ALA A 64 8.29 -16.27 13.10
CA ALA A 64 7.37 -15.19 12.74
C ALA A 64 8.11 -13.96 12.18
N THR A 65 9.31 -13.68 12.69
CA THR A 65 10.17 -12.60 12.17
C THR A 65 10.66 -12.93 10.76
N ARG A 66 11.15 -14.15 10.51
CA ARG A 66 11.54 -14.59 9.16
C ARG A 66 10.38 -14.54 8.16
N GLN A 67 9.18 -14.90 8.60
CA GLN A 67 7.98 -14.82 7.75
C GLN A 67 7.65 -13.37 7.38
N ARG A 68 7.77 -12.43 8.33
CA ARG A 68 7.57 -10.99 8.06
C ARG A 68 8.58 -10.46 7.04
N GLU A 69 9.87 -10.77 7.22
CA GLU A 69 10.92 -10.35 6.27
C GLU A 69 10.66 -10.93 4.87
N SER A 70 10.23 -12.20 4.78
CA SER A 70 9.87 -12.81 3.50
C SER A 70 8.65 -12.13 2.86
N LEU A 71 7.64 -11.73 3.64
CA LEU A 71 6.48 -11.01 3.15
C LEU A 71 6.86 -9.62 2.63
N GLU A 72 7.71 -8.89 3.35
CA GLU A 72 8.19 -7.56 2.95
C GLU A 72 8.94 -7.62 1.60
N ILE A 73 9.78 -8.64 1.39
CA ILE A 73 10.46 -8.85 0.10
C ILE A 73 9.45 -9.13 -1.03
N MET A 74 8.39 -9.89 -0.76
CA MET A 74 7.36 -10.15 -1.77
C MET A 74 6.53 -8.91 -2.06
N GLU A 75 6.22 -8.11 -1.04
CA GLU A 75 5.50 -6.85 -1.18
C GLU A 75 6.29 -5.85 -2.05
N ASP A 76 7.60 -5.70 -1.81
CA ASP A 76 8.46 -4.85 -2.65
C ASP A 76 8.50 -5.31 -4.11
N LYS A 77 8.61 -6.64 -4.34
CA LYS A 77 8.54 -7.21 -5.69
C LYS A 77 7.20 -6.93 -6.38
N LEU A 78 6.10 -7.04 -5.64
CA LEU A 78 4.76 -6.74 -6.16
C LEU A 78 4.62 -5.26 -6.48
N LEU A 79 5.05 -4.37 -5.58
CA LEU A 79 5.03 -2.92 -5.80
C LEU A 79 5.85 -2.52 -7.04
N ASN A 80 7.03 -3.10 -7.21
CA ASN A 80 7.86 -2.86 -8.39
C ASN A 80 7.16 -3.33 -9.68
N LEU A 81 6.58 -4.54 -9.66
CA LEU A 81 5.82 -5.07 -10.80
C LEU A 81 4.64 -4.16 -11.15
N THR A 82 3.84 -3.74 -10.15
CA THR A 82 2.69 -2.86 -10.36
C THR A 82 3.10 -1.52 -10.96
N CYS A 83 4.15 -0.88 -10.44
CA CYS A 83 4.68 0.37 -10.98
C CYS A 83 5.10 0.24 -12.45
N ASN A 84 5.78 -0.86 -12.81
CA ASN A 84 6.17 -1.12 -14.19
C ASN A 84 4.95 -1.33 -15.10
N THR A 85 3.92 -2.04 -14.63
CA THR A 85 2.69 -2.23 -15.40
C THR A 85 1.92 -0.93 -15.60
N ASP A 86 1.88 -0.06 -14.58
CA ASP A 86 1.24 1.26 -14.68
C ASP A 86 1.97 2.16 -15.69
N ALA A 87 3.30 2.14 -15.70
CA ALA A 87 4.10 2.85 -16.70
C ALA A 87 3.77 2.37 -18.13
N LEU A 88 3.71 1.05 -18.34
CA LEU A 88 3.33 0.46 -19.64
C LEU A 88 1.89 0.79 -20.02
N ASN A 89 0.95 0.79 -19.06
CA ASN A 89 -0.45 1.14 -19.27
C ASN A 89 -0.65 2.60 -19.67
N VAL A 90 0.29 3.49 -19.35
CA VAL A 90 0.25 4.90 -19.78
C VAL A 90 0.92 5.10 -21.13
N ASP A 91 2.09 4.50 -21.34
CA ASP A 91 2.90 4.76 -22.52
C ASP A 91 2.43 3.96 -23.75
N LEU A 92 1.96 2.74 -23.56
CA LEU A 92 1.49 1.90 -24.66
C LEU A 92 0.23 2.47 -25.34
N PRO A 93 -0.83 2.89 -24.64
CA PRO A 93 -1.99 3.48 -25.30
C PRO A 93 -1.67 4.82 -25.97
N LYS A 94 -0.81 5.64 -25.36
CA LYS A 94 -0.33 6.88 -26.01
C LYS A 94 0.34 6.59 -27.35
N LYS A 95 1.20 5.57 -27.39
CA LYS A 95 1.87 5.12 -28.62
C LYS A 95 0.86 4.57 -29.64
N VAL A 96 -0.02 3.66 -29.22
CA VAL A 96 -1.06 3.07 -30.09
C VAL A 96 -1.97 4.15 -30.70
N VAL A 97 -2.40 5.14 -29.91
CA VAL A 97 -3.20 6.26 -30.41
C VAL A 97 -2.41 7.13 -31.39
N ALA A 98 -1.13 7.41 -31.09
CA ALA A 98 -0.29 8.19 -31.99
C ALA A 98 -0.04 7.47 -33.32
N ASP A 99 0.14 6.15 -33.30
CA ASP A 99 0.35 5.35 -34.50
C ASP A 99 -0.96 5.21 -35.30
N TYR A 100 -2.10 5.01 -34.63
CA TYR A 100 -3.42 5.01 -35.27
C TYR A 100 -3.72 6.33 -35.99
N LYS A 101 -3.42 7.47 -35.36
CA LYS A 101 -3.59 8.80 -35.96
C LYS A 101 -2.74 9.03 -37.21
N LYS A 102 -1.66 8.27 -37.40
CA LYS A 102 -0.80 8.34 -38.60
C LYS A 102 -1.28 7.44 -39.73
N LEU A 103 -2.26 6.57 -39.51
CA LEU A 103 -2.77 5.69 -40.56
C LEU A 103 -3.54 6.52 -41.58
N VAL A 104 -3.33 6.24 -42.87
CA VAL A 104 -4.03 6.89 -43.99
C VAL A 104 -5.55 6.76 -43.86
N GLY A 105 -6.04 5.61 -43.36
CA GLY A 105 -7.47 5.40 -43.11
C GLY A 105 -8.06 6.36 -42.06
N PHE A 106 -7.28 6.81 -41.08
CA PHE A 106 -7.71 7.81 -40.11
C PHE A 106 -7.88 9.18 -40.78
N GLU A 107 -6.91 9.59 -41.61
CA GLU A 107 -6.98 10.85 -42.36
C GLU A 107 -8.14 10.86 -43.37
N MET A 108 -8.29 9.80 -44.17
CA MET A 108 -9.43 9.67 -45.08
C MET A 108 -10.76 9.63 -44.33
N GLY A 109 -10.81 8.94 -43.18
CA GLY A 109 -11.99 8.91 -42.32
C GLY A 109 -12.38 10.30 -41.81
N LEU A 110 -11.42 11.16 -41.44
CA LEU A 110 -11.69 12.55 -41.07
C LEU A 110 -12.24 13.36 -42.25
N VAL A 111 -11.72 13.18 -43.47
CA VAL A 111 -12.22 13.85 -44.67
C VAL A 111 -13.66 13.44 -44.96
N TRP A 112 -13.95 12.14 -44.94
CA TRP A 112 -15.30 11.60 -45.14
C TRP A 112 -16.28 12.11 -44.08
N MET A 113 -15.91 12.04 -42.81
CA MET A 113 -16.76 12.53 -41.71
C MET A 113 -16.99 14.04 -41.81
N GLY A 114 -15.98 14.81 -42.21
CA GLY A 114 -16.11 16.25 -42.46
C GLY A 114 -17.08 16.57 -43.60
N GLN A 115 -17.03 15.80 -44.69
CA GLN A 115 -17.92 15.97 -45.82
C GLN A 115 -19.38 15.65 -45.45
N VAL A 116 -19.63 14.50 -44.82
CA VAL A 116 -20.98 14.10 -44.39
C VAL A 116 -21.58 15.11 -43.41
N SER A 117 -20.78 15.62 -42.47
CA SER A 117 -21.26 16.63 -41.51
C SER A 117 -21.49 18.01 -42.14
N TYR A 118 -20.68 18.41 -43.13
CA TYR A 118 -20.91 19.61 -43.92
C TYR A 118 -22.20 19.50 -44.74
N GLU A 119 -22.39 18.39 -45.45
CA GLU A 119 -23.57 18.13 -46.26
C GLU A 119 -24.85 18.12 -45.40
N TYR A 120 -24.81 17.43 -44.26
CA TYR A 120 -25.92 17.44 -43.31
C TYR A 120 -26.27 18.85 -42.82
N GLY A 121 -25.26 19.66 -42.45
CA GLY A 121 -25.47 21.04 -42.04
C GLY A 121 -26.03 21.92 -43.16
N TYR A 122 -25.56 21.72 -44.40
CA TYR A 122 -26.05 22.41 -45.58
C TYR A 122 -27.52 22.10 -45.85
N GLN A 123 -27.93 20.83 -45.81
CA GLN A 123 -29.33 20.44 -46.01
C GLN A 123 -30.26 21.09 -44.97
N ILE A 124 -29.84 21.15 -43.71
CA ILE A 124 -30.60 21.83 -42.65
C ILE A 124 -30.71 23.34 -42.93
N ALA A 125 -29.61 23.98 -43.29
CA ALA A 125 -29.60 25.42 -43.61
C ALA A 125 -30.49 25.73 -44.82
N LEU A 126 -30.42 24.89 -45.85
CA LEU A 126 -31.22 24.98 -47.05
C LEU A 126 -32.70 24.83 -46.72
N ALA A 127 -33.10 23.80 -45.97
CA ALA A 127 -34.48 23.61 -45.52
C ALA A 127 -35.00 24.82 -44.72
N GLY A 128 -34.17 25.39 -43.84
CA GLY A 128 -34.49 26.60 -43.09
C GLY A 128 -34.65 27.85 -43.97
N PHE A 129 -33.85 27.97 -45.03
CA PHE A 129 -33.95 29.04 -46.02
C PHE A 129 -35.26 28.97 -46.81
N TRP A 130 -35.59 27.78 -47.33
CA TRP A 130 -36.85 27.54 -48.04
C TRP A 130 -38.09 27.83 -47.18
N ALA A 131 -38.02 27.50 -45.89
CA ALA A 131 -39.10 27.81 -44.94
C ALA A 131 -39.31 29.33 -44.75
N ARG A 132 -38.27 30.15 -44.93
CA ARG A 132 -38.32 31.61 -44.75
C ARG A 132 -38.60 32.38 -46.03
N TYR A 133 -38.17 31.87 -47.18
CA TYR A 133 -38.31 32.54 -48.48
C TYR A 133 -38.80 31.57 -49.56
N PRO A 134 -40.10 31.21 -49.57
CA PRO A 134 -40.64 30.12 -50.40
C PRO A 134 -40.64 30.38 -51.92
N LYS A 135 -40.31 31.59 -52.36
CA LYS A 135 -40.43 32.04 -53.77
C LYS A 135 -39.09 32.34 -54.44
N LEU A 136 -37.97 32.10 -53.76
CA LEU A 136 -36.63 32.37 -54.29
C LEU A 136 -36.03 31.05 -54.79
N GLU A 137 -35.72 30.98 -56.09
CA GLU A 137 -35.04 29.82 -56.68
C GLU A 137 -33.55 29.87 -56.35
N VAL A 138 -33.04 28.85 -55.66
CA VAL A 138 -31.61 28.66 -55.39
C VAL A 138 -31.08 27.60 -56.36
N GLU A 139 -29.99 27.94 -57.05
CA GLU A 139 -29.23 27.05 -57.95
C GLU A 139 -28.76 25.79 -57.20
N GLU A 140 -28.80 24.64 -57.88
CA GLU A 140 -28.76 23.30 -57.28
C GLU A 140 -27.57 22.99 -56.38
N ASP A 141 -27.82 21.99 -55.52
CA ASP A 141 -26.92 21.42 -54.53
C ASP A 141 -25.54 21.02 -55.13
N PRO A 142 -24.45 21.69 -54.74
CA PRO A 142 -23.09 21.38 -55.20
C PRO A 142 -22.64 19.92 -54.97
N PHE A 143 -23.36 19.16 -54.13
CA PHE A 143 -23.03 17.78 -53.77
C PHE A 143 -23.74 16.71 -54.61
N LYS A 144 -24.61 17.08 -55.56
CA LYS A 144 -25.28 16.12 -56.47
C LYS A 144 -24.35 15.40 -57.46
N ILE A 145 -23.09 15.84 -57.56
CA ILE A 145 -22.05 15.13 -58.33
C ILE A 145 -21.44 14.07 -57.40
N LEU A 146 -22.00 12.86 -57.40
CA LEU A 146 -21.51 11.75 -56.58
C LEU A 146 -20.02 11.43 -56.86
N PRO A 147 -19.21 11.14 -55.83
CA PRO A 147 -17.89 10.53 -55.97
C PRO A 147 -18.03 9.00 -56.04
N GLU A 148 -18.70 8.47 -57.05
CA GLU A 148 -18.89 7.01 -57.15
C GLU A 148 -17.70 6.28 -57.80
N ASP A 149 -16.75 6.99 -58.42
CA ASP A 149 -15.73 6.35 -59.28
C ASP A 149 -14.28 6.67 -58.88
N SER A 150 -13.84 6.30 -57.68
CA SER A 150 -12.40 6.33 -57.33
C SER A 150 -11.93 5.21 -56.39
N ILE A 151 -12.63 4.07 -56.37
CA ILE A 151 -12.06 2.81 -55.87
C ILE A 151 -11.31 2.11 -57.01
N GLU A 152 -10.38 2.79 -57.66
CA GLU A 152 -9.39 2.12 -58.50
C GLU A 152 -8.11 2.94 -58.57
N GLY A 153 -6.99 2.29 -58.26
CA GLY A 153 -5.66 2.86 -58.48
C GLY A 153 -4.96 3.33 -57.22
N SER A 154 -4.56 2.38 -56.39
CA SER A 154 -3.24 2.44 -55.76
C SER A 154 -2.16 2.66 -56.84
N LYS A 155 -1.88 3.92 -57.17
CA LYS A 155 -0.64 4.32 -57.83
C LYS A 155 -0.10 5.52 -57.11
N GLU A 156 1.10 5.33 -56.57
CA GLU A 156 2.01 6.34 -56.06
C GLU A 156 1.85 7.63 -56.86
N ARG A 157 1.22 8.63 -56.24
CA ARG A 157 1.41 10.01 -56.61
C ARG A 157 2.14 10.65 -55.45
N GLU A 158 3.45 10.78 -55.60
CA GLU A 158 4.23 11.78 -54.91
C GLU A 158 3.55 13.14 -55.13
N TRP A 159 2.99 13.71 -54.06
CA TRP A 159 2.53 15.09 -54.07
C TRP A 159 3.73 16.00 -53.83
N PRO A 160 3.84 17.17 -54.48
CA PRO A 160 4.93 18.08 -54.23
C PRO A 160 4.85 18.57 -52.78
N THR A 161 5.87 18.21 -52.00
CA THR A 161 6.13 18.78 -50.69
C THR A 161 6.45 20.26 -50.90
N THR A 162 5.42 21.12 -50.83
CA THR A 162 5.66 22.55 -50.68
C THR A 162 6.06 22.79 -49.23
N ALA A 163 7.34 23.02 -49.05
CA ALA A 163 7.96 23.35 -47.78
C ALA A 163 7.23 24.53 -47.13
N ARG A 164 6.59 24.27 -45.99
CA ARG A 164 6.14 25.32 -45.08
C ARG A 164 7.35 25.82 -44.30
N PRO A 165 7.61 27.15 -44.21
CA PRO A 165 8.78 27.65 -43.50
C PRO A 165 8.71 27.28 -42.02
N SER A 166 9.77 26.62 -41.56
CA SER A 166 10.05 26.32 -40.17
C SER A 166 10.13 27.62 -39.35
N ALA A 167 9.15 27.83 -38.46
CA ALA A 167 9.28 28.78 -37.37
C ALA A 167 10.14 28.13 -36.29
N ARG A 168 11.37 28.66 -36.11
CA ARG A 168 12.25 28.35 -34.99
C ARG A 168 11.51 28.57 -33.67
N VAL A 169 11.24 27.49 -32.94
CA VAL A 169 10.96 27.56 -31.50
C VAL A 169 12.29 27.30 -30.80
N ALA A 170 12.72 28.31 -30.04
CA ALA A 170 13.90 28.30 -29.19
C ALA A 170 13.88 27.10 -28.24
N GLY A 171 15.06 26.50 -28.04
CA GLY A 171 15.24 25.34 -27.18
C GLY A 171 14.82 25.62 -25.74
N HIS A 172 14.05 24.69 -25.18
CA HIS A 172 13.93 24.52 -23.74
C HIS A 172 14.62 23.22 -23.36
N GLY A 173 15.63 23.37 -22.50
CA GLY A 173 16.46 22.29 -21.98
C GLY A 173 15.67 21.26 -21.18
N GLN A 174 16.30 20.10 -21.06
CA GLN A 174 15.92 18.99 -20.19
C GLN A 174 15.59 19.49 -18.78
N ALA A 175 14.36 19.29 -18.34
CA ALA A 175 14.03 19.32 -16.92
C ALA A 175 14.24 17.91 -16.37
N LEU A 176 15.32 17.74 -15.59
CA LEU A 176 15.49 16.60 -14.70
C LEU A 176 14.30 16.53 -13.73
N CYS A 177 13.71 15.35 -13.59
CA CYS A 177 12.80 15.03 -12.51
C CYS A 177 13.55 15.11 -11.16
N LYS A 178 13.48 16.26 -10.49
CA LYS A 178 13.85 16.43 -9.08
C LYS A 178 12.61 16.94 -8.34
N GLY A 179 11.68 16.03 -8.05
CA GLY A 179 10.54 16.29 -7.17
C GLY A 179 10.95 16.14 -5.70
N GLY A 180 11.58 17.16 -5.13
CA GLY A 180 11.60 17.38 -3.69
C GLY A 180 10.43 18.29 -3.32
N TRP A 181 9.58 17.87 -2.38
CA TRP A 181 8.50 18.72 -1.88
C TRP A 181 9.06 20.00 -1.22
N PRO A 182 8.48 21.19 -1.47
CA PRO A 182 8.89 22.39 -0.78
C PRO A 182 8.39 22.38 0.68
N PRO A 183 9.15 22.91 1.65
CA PRO A 183 8.69 23.00 3.02
C PRO A 183 7.60 24.08 3.13
N ILE A 184 6.51 23.71 3.82
CA ILE A 184 5.37 24.55 4.12
C ILE A 184 5.84 25.74 4.97
N ARG A 185 5.96 26.91 4.33
CA ARG A 185 6.39 28.15 4.98
C ARG A 185 5.21 28.74 5.74
N GLY A 186 5.04 28.31 7.00
CA GLY A 186 4.16 28.97 7.96
C GLY A 186 4.63 30.40 8.22
N ARG A 187 3.96 31.40 7.65
CA ARG A 187 4.04 32.79 8.12
C ARG A 187 2.90 33.02 9.10
N SER A 188 3.16 32.86 10.40
CA SER A 188 2.39 33.57 11.41
C SER A 188 2.99 34.98 11.53
N ALA A 189 2.26 36.00 11.09
CA ALA A 189 2.60 37.38 11.45
C ALA A 189 2.02 37.63 12.85
N VAL A 190 2.81 37.38 13.90
CA VAL A 190 2.50 37.89 15.23
C VAL A 190 2.97 39.34 15.27
N ALA A 191 2.02 40.27 15.23
CA ALA A 191 2.25 41.66 15.55
C ALA A 191 2.69 41.76 17.02
N LYS A 192 3.92 42.22 17.26
CA LYS A 192 4.36 42.66 18.59
C LYS A 192 3.69 44.00 18.91
N ALA A 193 2.75 44.01 19.84
CA ALA A 193 2.32 45.22 20.52
C ALA A 193 3.31 45.56 21.66
N PRO A 194 3.70 46.83 21.87
CA PRO A 194 4.49 47.22 23.02
C PRO A 194 3.57 47.41 24.24
N TYR A 195 3.72 46.55 25.25
CA TYR A 195 3.11 46.75 26.56
C TYR A 195 3.85 47.89 27.28
N LYS A 196 3.17 49.01 27.50
CA LYS A 196 3.58 50.04 28.45
C LYS A 196 3.27 49.53 29.86
N GLY A 197 4.29 49.48 30.71
CA GLY A 197 4.12 49.24 32.14
C GLY A 197 3.42 50.41 32.81
N SER A 198 2.63 50.11 33.84
CA SER A 198 2.29 51.03 34.93
C SER A 198 1.78 50.19 36.11
N HIS A 199 2.66 49.96 37.08
CA HIS A 199 2.33 49.79 38.50
C HIS A 199 1.89 51.16 39.08
N PRO A 200 1.12 51.24 40.18
CA PRO A 200 1.38 50.60 41.48
C PRO A 200 0.55 49.35 41.75
#